data_AF-A0A3B9BMW7-F1
#
_entry.id   AF-A0A3B9BMW7-F1
#
_cell.length_a   1.000
_cell.length_b   1.000
_cell.length_c   1.000
_cell.angle_alpha   90.00
_cell.angle_beta   90.00
_cell.angle_gamma   90.00
#
_symmetry.space_group_name_H-M   'P 1'
#
loop_
_entity.id
_entity.type
_entity.pdbx_description
1 polymer ?
#
loop_
_entity_poly.entity_id
_entity_poly.type
_entity_poly.pdbx_seq_one_letter_code
_entity_poly.pdbx_strand_id
1 'polypeptide(L)'
;GFDDVIIGAYLASPNGQSYAGESYVVFGGPAASGPEVALSDIKSGDGSQGFVISGIDPADYSGFSVSGAGDVNGDGFDDVIVGAFFASPNGVGYAGESYVVFGRGDGFSPSIDLSAIASGDGSEGFVINGADFYDYSGISVSNAGDVNGDGVDDLLVGAFLATPDGRAYAGESYVVFGRNTGFGAAVELADIENGAGTDGFVINGINSYDLSGIAVSDAGDINGDGIGDLAIGASEASPNGQPGAGQGYVVFGRNGGFPGSIELSDIEAGDGSDGFIVNGVDSFDWAGFSVSGAGDV
;
A
#
# COMPACT_ATOMS: atom_id res chain seq x y z
N GLY A 1 12.00 -6.51 18.91
CA GLY A 1 11.55 -5.28 19.56
C GLY A 1 10.31 -5.59 20.35
N PHE A 2 9.54 -4.56 20.69
CA PHE A 2 8.09 -4.70 20.78
C PHE A 2 7.54 -4.24 19.42
N ASP A 3 6.41 -4.78 19.00
CA ASP A 3 5.74 -4.30 17.79
C ASP A 3 5.02 -2.98 18.09
N ASP A 4 4.99 -2.11 17.09
CA ASP A 4 4.42 -0.77 17.18
C ASP A 4 3.02 -0.74 16.53
N VAL A 5 2.28 0.34 16.77
CA VAL A 5 0.92 0.53 16.21
C VAL A 5 0.89 1.79 15.37
N ILE A 6 0.32 1.70 14.17
CA ILE A 6 0.13 2.84 13.26
C ILE A 6 -1.35 3.22 13.23
N ILE A 7 -1.65 4.51 13.41
CA ILE A 7 -3.01 5.05 13.44
C ILE A 7 -3.15 6.19 12.44
N GLY A 8 -4.08 6.05 11.50
CA GLY A 8 -4.46 7.10 10.55
C GLY A 8 -5.46 8.11 11.12
N ALA A 9 -5.28 9.38 10.77
CA ALA A 9 -6.15 10.51 11.12
C ALA A 9 -6.34 11.42 9.90
N TYR A 10 -6.85 10.87 8.81
CA TYR A 10 -6.93 11.52 7.49
C TYR A 10 -7.70 12.84 7.39
N LEU A 11 -8.58 13.16 8.36
CA LEU A 11 -9.26 14.46 8.43
C LEU A 11 -8.53 15.50 9.29
N ALA A 12 -7.37 15.15 9.86
CA ALA A 12 -6.55 16.10 10.59
C ALA A 12 -6.04 17.21 9.67
N SER A 13 -5.74 18.36 10.27
CA SER A 13 -5.30 19.56 9.54
C SER A 13 -3.96 20.05 10.08
N PRO A 14 -2.87 19.28 9.89
CA PRO A 14 -1.54 19.68 10.35
C PRO A 14 -1.07 20.94 9.65
N ASN A 15 -0.19 21.70 10.29
CA ASN A 15 0.50 22.85 9.69
C ASN A 15 -0.41 23.92 9.04
N GLY A 16 -1.70 23.97 9.43
CA GLY A 16 -2.71 24.86 8.86
C GLY A 16 -3.32 24.37 7.53
N GLN A 17 -2.97 23.18 7.06
CA GLN A 17 -3.43 22.58 5.82
C GLN A 17 -4.70 21.76 6.09
N SER A 18 -5.83 22.20 5.54
CA SER A 18 -7.14 21.59 5.88
C SER A 18 -7.27 20.20 5.27
N TYR A 19 -7.49 19.19 6.11
CA TYR A 19 -7.63 17.78 5.69
C TYR A 19 -6.41 17.21 4.94
N ALA A 20 -5.21 17.75 5.20
CA ALA A 20 -3.98 17.15 4.68
C ALA A 20 -3.73 15.76 5.32
N GLY A 21 -4.30 15.52 6.50
CA GLY A 21 -4.22 14.25 7.20
C GLY A 21 -2.98 14.11 8.08
N GLU A 22 -3.07 13.23 9.07
CA GLU A 22 -1.96 12.85 9.95
C GLU A 22 -1.97 11.32 10.10
N SER A 23 -0.79 10.75 10.37
CA SER A 23 -0.67 9.38 10.87
C SER A 23 0.22 9.36 12.11
N TYR A 24 0.05 8.37 12.96
CA TYR A 24 0.79 8.26 14.22
C TYR A 24 1.40 6.88 14.33
N VAL A 25 2.70 6.83 14.58
CA VAL A 25 3.37 5.60 15.01
C VAL A 25 3.47 5.67 16.53
N VAL A 26 2.91 4.68 17.22
CA VAL A 26 2.92 4.56 18.68
C VAL A 26 3.80 3.38 19.04
N PHE A 27 4.89 3.66 19.76
CA PHE A 27 5.86 2.61 20.09
C PHE A 27 5.30 1.64 21.14
N GLY A 28 5.48 0.36 20.85
CA GLY A 28 5.24 -0.73 21.78
C GLY A 28 6.23 -0.69 22.94
N GLY A 29 5.85 -1.31 24.06
CA GLY A 29 6.69 -1.35 25.24
C GLY A 29 6.21 -2.36 26.27
N PRO A 30 7.01 -2.63 27.31
CA PRO A 30 6.54 -3.41 28.44
C PRO A 30 5.30 -2.72 29.03
N ALA A 31 4.28 -3.50 29.41
CA ALA A 31 3.00 -2.98 29.90
C ALA A 31 3.18 -1.98 31.06
N ALA A 32 3.26 -0.69 30.75
CA ALA A 32 3.48 0.39 31.71
C ALA A 32 3.23 1.79 31.11
N SER A 33 1.96 2.15 30.88
CA SER A 33 1.51 3.57 30.81
C SER A 33 0.00 3.75 31.04
N GLY A 34 -0.67 2.76 31.65
CA GLY A 34 -2.13 2.77 31.79
C GLY A 34 -2.83 2.28 30.50
N PRO A 35 -4.18 2.29 30.47
CA PRO A 35 -4.94 1.74 29.34
C PRO A 35 -5.08 2.71 28.16
N GLU A 36 -4.60 3.96 28.30
CA GLU A 36 -4.87 5.04 27.35
C GLU A 36 -3.57 5.67 26.87
N VAL A 37 -3.44 5.79 25.54
CA VAL A 37 -2.41 6.59 24.88
C VAL A 37 -3.10 7.76 24.21
N ALA A 38 -2.78 8.98 24.64
CA ALA A 38 -3.29 10.19 24.01
C ALA A 38 -2.39 10.57 22.83
N LEU A 39 -2.94 10.65 21.61
CA LEU A 39 -2.19 11.07 20.42
C LEU A 39 -1.63 12.50 20.53
N SER A 40 -2.23 13.34 21.38
CA SER A 40 -1.66 14.65 21.73
C SER A 40 -0.30 14.55 22.42
N ASP A 41 -0.08 13.51 23.20
CA ASP A 41 1.17 13.30 23.95
C ASP A 41 2.26 12.76 23.02
N ILE A 42 1.88 11.95 22.03
CA ILE A 42 2.77 11.54 20.93
C ILE A 42 3.22 12.77 20.15
N LYS A 43 2.26 13.58 19.69
CA LYS A 43 2.52 14.77 18.88
C LYS A 43 3.33 15.86 19.58
N SER A 44 3.13 16.03 20.89
CA SER A 44 3.83 17.06 21.69
C SER A 44 5.01 16.52 22.50
N GLY A 45 5.31 15.23 22.35
CA GLY A 45 6.36 14.52 23.07
C GLY A 45 7.76 14.80 22.53
N ASP A 46 8.69 13.92 22.90
CA ASP A 46 10.11 13.99 22.53
C ASP A 46 10.54 12.88 21.55
N GLY A 47 9.58 12.11 21.03
CA GLY A 47 9.82 10.97 20.13
C GLY A 47 10.00 9.63 20.84
N SER A 48 10.08 9.59 22.18
CA SER A 48 10.32 8.34 22.94
C SER A 48 9.14 7.38 23.00
N GLN A 49 7.93 7.85 22.72
CA GLN A 49 6.69 7.06 22.74
C GLN A 49 6.12 6.83 21.33
N GLY A 50 6.79 7.37 20.30
CA GLY A 50 6.27 7.42 18.95
C GLY A 50 6.38 8.83 18.36
N PHE A 51 5.81 8.99 17.17
CA PHE A 51 5.86 10.24 16.41
C PHE A 51 4.62 10.41 15.53
N VAL A 52 4.33 11.65 15.15
CA VAL A 52 3.30 12.00 14.15
C VAL A 52 3.94 12.19 12.78
N ILE A 53 3.27 11.73 11.73
CA ILE A 53 3.56 11.97 10.32
C ILE A 53 2.51 12.95 9.81
N SER A 54 2.93 14.14 9.37
CA SER A 54 2.04 15.21 8.93
C SER A 54 1.93 15.26 7.41
N GLY A 55 0.70 15.30 6.90
CA GLY A 55 0.39 15.49 5.49
C GLY A 55 0.80 16.86 4.93
N ILE A 56 0.87 16.94 3.59
CA ILE A 56 1.44 18.09 2.87
C ILE A 56 0.36 19.10 2.46
N ASP A 57 -0.51 18.73 1.52
CA ASP A 57 -1.43 19.67 0.89
C ASP A 57 -2.88 19.49 1.36
N PRO A 58 -3.71 20.55 1.32
CA PRO A 58 -5.10 20.46 1.72
C PRO A 58 -5.88 19.41 0.94
N ALA A 59 -6.63 18.58 1.67
CA ALA A 59 -7.50 17.54 1.13
C ALA A 59 -6.78 16.39 0.40
N ASP A 60 -5.49 16.16 0.66
CA ASP A 60 -4.81 14.93 0.24
C ASP A 60 -5.28 13.70 1.03
N TYR A 61 -5.79 13.92 2.25
CA TYR A 61 -6.27 12.88 3.17
C TYR A 61 -5.20 11.81 3.49
N SER A 62 -3.96 12.22 3.71
CA SER A 62 -2.89 11.30 4.14
C SER A 62 -3.26 10.56 5.44
N GLY A 63 -2.95 9.27 5.51
CA GLY A 63 -3.37 8.43 6.64
C GLY A 63 -4.80 7.92 6.54
N PHE A 64 -5.40 7.94 5.34
CA PHE A 64 -6.64 7.21 5.08
C PHE A 64 -6.42 5.71 5.15
N SER A 65 -5.31 5.26 4.54
CA SER A 65 -4.78 3.91 4.67
C SER A 65 -3.35 3.99 5.20
N VAL A 66 -3.01 3.11 6.13
CA VAL A 66 -1.68 3.00 6.75
C VAL A 66 -1.35 1.52 6.93
N SER A 67 -0.07 1.17 6.79
CA SER A 67 0.43 -0.16 7.11
C SER A 67 1.89 -0.11 7.54
N GLY A 68 2.35 -1.17 8.22
CA GLY A 68 3.77 -1.49 8.23
C GLY A 68 4.19 -1.88 6.81
N ALA A 69 5.34 -1.42 6.37
CA ALA A 69 5.88 -1.69 5.05
C ALA A 69 6.83 -2.91 5.02
N GLY A 70 7.26 -3.41 6.19
CA GLY A 70 8.39 -4.34 6.28
C GLY A 70 9.72 -3.60 6.09
N ASP A 71 10.83 -4.32 6.03
CA ASP A 71 12.16 -3.74 5.80
C ASP A 71 12.40 -3.58 4.29
N VAL A 72 11.93 -2.47 3.71
CA VAL A 72 11.94 -2.27 2.24
C VAL A 72 13.29 -1.75 1.74
N ASN A 73 14.15 -1.30 2.64
CA ASN A 73 15.48 -0.79 2.34
C ASN A 73 16.63 -1.74 2.78
N GLY A 74 16.30 -2.83 3.47
CA GLY A 74 17.20 -3.88 3.96
C GLY A 74 18.15 -3.44 5.06
N ASP A 75 17.77 -2.47 5.89
CA ASP A 75 18.58 -1.98 7.00
C ASP A 75 18.32 -2.70 8.33
N GLY A 76 17.33 -3.59 8.34
CA GLY A 76 16.92 -4.41 9.47
C GLY A 76 15.86 -3.77 10.37
N PHE A 77 15.25 -2.66 9.96
CA PHE A 77 14.13 -2.03 10.65
C PHE A 77 12.88 -1.98 9.76
N ASP A 78 11.73 -2.33 10.32
CA ASP A 78 10.48 -2.23 9.60
C ASP A 78 10.14 -0.74 9.33
N ASP A 79 9.70 -0.49 8.10
CA ASP A 79 9.31 0.81 7.58
C ASP A 79 7.78 1.02 7.70
N VAL A 80 7.31 2.22 7.39
CA VAL A 80 5.88 2.58 7.42
C VAL A 80 5.43 3.13 6.08
N ILE A 81 4.26 2.68 5.59
CA ILE A 81 3.60 3.25 4.41
C ILE A 81 2.30 3.97 4.77
N VAL A 82 2.11 5.16 4.19
CA VAL A 82 0.95 6.05 4.41
C VAL A 82 0.35 6.47 3.07
N GLY A 83 -0.92 6.18 2.84
CA GLY A 83 -1.66 6.58 1.63
C GLY A 83 -2.28 7.97 1.73
N ALA A 84 -2.17 8.75 0.65
CA ALA A 84 -2.73 10.10 0.45
C ALA A 84 -3.48 10.15 -0.90
N PHE A 85 -4.57 9.38 -0.98
CA PHE A 85 -5.19 8.99 -2.24
C PHE A 85 -5.83 10.12 -3.06
N PHE A 86 -6.06 11.31 -2.47
CA PHE A 86 -6.56 12.48 -3.21
C PHE A 86 -5.45 13.41 -3.72
N ALA A 87 -4.20 13.12 -3.39
CA ALA A 87 -3.08 13.95 -3.81
C ALA A 87 -2.96 14.03 -5.33
N SER A 88 -2.30 15.09 -5.80
CA SER A 88 -2.15 15.40 -7.22
C SER A 88 -0.67 15.55 -7.61
N PRO A 89 0.13 14.46 -7.53
CA PRO A 89 1.56 14.49 -7.76
C PRO A 89 1.86 15.00 -9.16
N ASN A 90 2.96 15.75 -9.32
CA ASN A 90 3.43 16.23 -10.62
C ASN A 90 2.38 17.02 -11.45
N GLY A 91 1.31 17.52 -10.80
CA GLY A 91 0.19 18.19 -11.45
C GLY A 91 -0.85 17.25 -12.09
N VAL A 92 -0.75 15.94 -11.86
CA VAL A 92 -1.72 14.93 -12.29
C VAL A 92 -2.82 14.84 -11.25
N GLY A 93 -4.00 15.37 -11.59
CA GLY A 93 -5.11 15.50 -10.63
C GLY A 93 -5.62 14.15 -10.10
N TYR A 94 -5.67 14.01 -8.78
CA TYR A 94 -6.22 12.82 -8.09
C TYR A 94 -5.56 11.50 -8.52
N ALA A 95 -4.30 11.53 -8.96
CA ALA A 95 -3.53 10.31 -9.18
C ALA A 95 -3.24 9.59 -7.86
N GLY A 96 -3.21 10.33 -6.76
CA GLY A 96 -2.89 9.84 -5.43
C GLY A 96 -1.39 9.72 -5.20
N GLU A 97 -1.00 9.72 -3.93
CA GLU A 97 0.38 9.47 -3.49
C GLU A 97 0.37 8.45 -2.36
N SER A 98 1.47 7.74 -2.19
CA SER A 98 1.80 7.02 -0.96
C SER A 98 3.19 7.41 -0.49
N TYR A 99 3.45 7.32 0.80
CA TYR A 99 4.72 7.75 1.39
C TYR A 99 5.29 6.62 2.23
N VAL A 100 6.55 6.31 2.00
CA VAL A 100 7.31 5.37 2.82
C VAL A 100 8.22 6.17 3.74
N VAL A 101 8.15 5.89 5.03
CA VAL A 101 9.03 6.48 6.05
C VAL A 101 9.88 5.36 6.63
N PHE A 102 11.19 5.50 6.56
CA PHE A 102 12.09 4.43 6.99
C PHE A 102 12.19 4.30 8.51
N GLY A 103 12.20 3.04 8.96
CA GLY A 103 12.55 2.61 10.29
C GLY A 103 13.99 2.98 10.63
N ARG A 104 14.30 3.15 11.93
CA ARG A 104 15.67 3.37 12.42
C ARG A 104 15.82 3.17 13.91
N GLY A 105 17.02 2.78 14.33
CA GLY A 105 17.36 2.50 15.72
C GLY A 105 17.92 3.67 16.54
N ASP A 106 18.21 4.82 15.93
CA ASP A 106 18.74 6.02 16.60
C ASP A 106 17.64 6.97 17.12
N GLY A 107 16.37 6.57 16.97
CA GLY A 107 15.19 7.26 17.46
C GLY A 107 14.60 8.24 16.45
N PHE A 108 13.41 8.74 16.74
CA PHE A 108 12.66 9.63 15.87
C PHE A 108 12.46 11.00 16.49
N SER A 109 12.40 12.02 15.64
CA SER A 109 11.78 13.29 16.05
C SER A 109 10.28 13.07 16.29
N PRO A 110 9.65 13.79 17.23
CA PRO A 110 8.22 13.62 17.52
C PRO A 110 7.30 13.94 16.34
N SER A 111 7.81 14.62 15.31
CA SER A 111 7.08 14.97 14.10
C SER A 111 7.97 14.76 12.87
N ILE A 112 7.40 14.11 11.86
CA ILE A 112 7.92 14.01 10.50
C ILE A 112 6.92 14.70 9.58
N ASP A 113 7.40 15.54 8.68
CA ASP A 113 6.58 16.18 7.65
C ASP A 113 6.80 15.44 6.33
N LEU A 114 5.73 14.98 5.69
CA LEU A 114 5.82 14.23 4.43
C LEU A 114 6.50 15.04 3.31
N SER A 115 6.49 16.38 3.39
CA SER A 115 7.24 17.20 2.44
C SER A 115 8.75 17.03 2.55
N ALA A 116 9.28 16.71 3.74
CA ALA A 116 10.69 16.40 3.92
C ALA A 116 11.06 15.04 3.31
N ILE A 117 10.13 14.08 3.34
CA ILE A 117 10.29 12.78 2.68
C ILE A 117 10.29 12.96 1.15
N ALA A 118 9.26 13.61 0.60
CA ALA A 118 9.11 13.82 -0.84
C ALA A 118 10.21 14.68 -1.47
N SER A 119 10.78 15.63 -0.73
CA SER A 119 11.84 16.53 -1.22
C SER A 119 13.25 16.12 -0.77
N GLY A 120 13.37 15.00 -0.05
CA GLY A 120 14.62 14.48 0.48
C GLY A 120 15.56 13.90 -0.57
N ASP A 121 16.54 13.12 -0.13
CA ASP A 121 17.48 12.40 -1.00
C ASP A 121 17.23 10.88 -1.04
N GLY A 122 16.12 10.42 -0.43
CA GLY A 122 15.79 9.00 -0.30
C GLY A 122 16.35 8.32 0.94
N SER A 123 17.07 9.02 1.83
CA SER A 123 17.68 8.42 3.02
C SER A 123 16.76 8.24 4.22
N GLU A 124 15.63 8.95 4.29
CA GLU A 124 14.64 8.83 5.37
C GLU A 124 13.31 8.21 4.91
N GLY A 125 13.24 7.83 3.63
CA GLY A 125 12.02 7.41 2.96
C GLY A 125 11.88 8.02 1.57
N PHE A 126 10.75 7.75 0.92
CA PHE A 126 10.43 8.24 -0.42
C PHE A 126 8.92 8.37 -0.64
N VAL A 127 8.52 9.14 -1.65
CA VAL A 127 7.14 9.21 -2.13
C VAL A 127 6.93 8.25 -3.31
N ILE A 128 5.76 7.64 -3.38
CA ILE A 128 5.26 6.87 -4.51
C ILE A 128 4.16 7.71 -5.18
N ASN A 129 4.43 8.18 -6.38
CA ASN A 129 3.52 9.05 -7.14
C ASN A 129 2.60 8.21 -8.03
N GLY A 130 1.29 8.45 -7.95
CA GLY A 130 0.29 7.85 -8.82
C GLY A 130 0.52 8.12 -10.30
N ALA A 131 0.12 7.17 -11.14
CA ALA A 131 0.40 7.18 -12.57
C ALA A 131 -0.50 8.18 -13.33
N ASP A 132 -1.82 7.99 -13.28
CA ASP A 132 -2.76 8.72 -14.13
C ASP A 132 -3.83 9.50 -13.35
N PHE A 133 -4.46 10.42 -14.08
CA PHE A 133 -5.55 11.24 -13.56
C PHE A 133 -6.70 10.35 -13.09
N TYR A 134 -7.13 10.55 -11.83
CA TYR A 134 -8.30 9.89 -11.23
C TYR A 134 -8.11 8.41 -10.88
N ASP A 135 -6.87 7.93 -10.76
CA ASP A 135 -6.58 6.56 -10.34
C ASP A 135 -6.77 6.34 -8.84
N TYR A 136 -6.61 7.41 -8.04
CA TYR A 136 -6.68 7.37 -6.58
C TYR A 136 -5.75 6.32 -5.96
N SER A 137 -4.51 6.23 -6.46
CA SER A 137 -3.50 5.35 -5.86
C SER A 137 -3.26 5.70 -4.39
N GLY A 138 -2.99 4.69 -3.56
CA GLY A 138 -2.86 4.88 -2.11
C GLY A 138 -4.19 4.89 -1.35
N ILE A 139 -5.30 4.55 -2.01
CA ILE A 139 -6.59 4.29 -1.33
C ILE A 139 -6.46 3.14 -0.32
N SER A 140 -5.64 2.15 -0.67
CA SER A 140 -5.29 0.99 0.13
C SER A 140 -3.78 0.75 -0.05
N VAL A 141 -3.05 0.65 1.06
CA VAL A 141 -1.62 0.33 1.06
C VAL A 141 -1.35 -0.84 2.01
N SER A 142 -0.35 -1.64 1.70
CA SER A 142 0.13 -2.75 2.54
C SER A 142 1.61 -3.00 2.28
N ASN A 143 2.28 -3.70 3.19
CA ASN A 143 3.43 -4.51 2.79
C ASN A 143 2.96 -5.57 1.77
N ALA A 144 3.87 -6.07 0.97
CA ALA A 144 3.68 -7.23 0.11
C ALA A 144 4.48 -8.45 0.61
N GLY A 145 5.36 -8.26 1.60
CA GLY A 145 6.43 -9.22 1.90
C GLY A 145 7.44 -9.29 0.76
N ASP A 146 8.40 -10.20 0.83
CA ASP A 146 9.32 -10.48 -0.28
C ASP A 146 8.61 -11.33 -1.34
N VAL A 147 8.04 -10.70 -2.38
CA VAL A 147 7.28 -11.40 -3.42
C VAL A 147 8.17 -11.86 -4.57
N ASN A 148 9.39 -11.36 -4.65
CA ASN A 148 10.33 -11.63 -5.74
C ASN A 148 11.50 -12.56 -5.33
N GLY A 149 11.60 -12.89 -4.04
CA GLY A 149 12.58 -13.79 -3.44
C GLY A 149 13.97 -13.19 -3.27
N ASP A 150 14.12 -11.87 -3.21
CA ASP A 150 15.42 -11.20 -3.07
C ASP A 150 15.86 -10.93 -1.63
N GLY A 151 14.98 -11.21 -0.67
CA GLY A 151 15.19 -11.08 0.77
C GLY A 151 14.91 -9.67 1.32
N VAL A 152 14.25 -8.80 0.56
CA VAL A 152 13.81 -7.47 0.97
C VAL A 152 12.29 -7.40 0.86
N ASP A 153 11.62 -6.74 1.81
CA ASP A 153 10.16 -6.63 1.74
C ASP A 153 9.75 -5.67 0.62
N ASP A 154 8.67 -6.02 -0.08
CA ASP A 154 8.07 -5.23 -1.14
C ASP A 154 6.81 -4.48 -0.65
N LEU A 155 6.31 -3.56 -1.45
CA LEU A 155 5.16 -2.72 -1.15
C LEU A 155 4.00 -2.99 -2.09
N LEU A 156 2.77 -2.82 -1.60
CA LEU A 156 1.54 -2.98 -2.37
C LEU A 156 0.66 -1.72 -2.27
N VAL A 157 0.30 -1.16 -3.43
CA VAL A 157 -0.50 0.07 -3.53
C VAL A 157 -1.69 -0.15 -4.46
N GLY A 158 -2.91 0.05 -3.95
CA GLY A 158 -4.14 -0.05 -4.74
C GLY A 158 -4.50 1.27 -5.45
N ALA A 159 -5.00 1.17 -6.68
CA ALA A 159 -5.46 2.27 -7.54
C ALA A 159 -6.81 1.88 -8.19
N PHE A 160 -7.86 1.84 -7.39
CA PHE A 160 -9.12 1.18 -7.72
C PHE A 160 -9.93 1.79 -8.87
N LEU A 161 -9.63 3.04 -9.26
CA LEU A 161 -10.29 3.72 -10.38
C LEU A 161 -9.40 3.81 -11.63
N ALA A 162 -8.24 3.18 -11.60
CA ALA A 162 -7.39 3.08 -12.77
C ALA A 162 -8.10 2.36 -13.94
N THR A 163 -7.67 2.68 -15.15
CA THR A 163 -8.33 2.28 -16.41
C THR A 163 -7.35 1.51 -17.32
N PRO A 164 -6.88 0.32 -16.89
CA PRO A 164 -5.88 -0.46 -17.62
C PRO A 164 -6.40 -0.81 -19.03
N ASP A 165 -5.58 -0.53 -20.04
CA ASP A 165 -5.90 -0.76 -21.47
C ASP A 165 -7.25 -0.15 -21.92
N GLY A 166 -7.69 0.93 -21.28
CA GLY A 166 -8.96 1.59 -21.58
C GLY A 166 -10.19 0.92 -20.97
N ARG A 167 -10.03 -0.08 -20.09
CA ARG A 167 -11.11 -0.71 -19.33
C ARG A 167 -11.49 0.20 -18.16
N ALA A 168 -12.48 1.06 -18.38
CA ALA A 168 -12.88 2.10 -17.42
C ALA A 168 -13.08 1.54 -16.00
N TYR A 169 -12.30 2.03 -15.04
CA TYR A 169 -12.38 1.66 -13.62
C TYR A 169 -12.31 0.15 -13.37
N ALA A 170 -11.57 -0.59 -14.21
CA ALA A 170 -11.24 -1.98 -13.90
C ALA A 170 -10.35 -2.06 -12.65
N GLY A 171 -9.59 -1.00 -12.39
CA GLY A 171 -8.72 -0.85 -11.25
C GLY A 171 -7.38 -1.55 -11.44
N GLU A 172 -6.37 -1.06 -10.73
CA GLU A 172 -5.01 -1.59 -10.74
C GLU A 172 -4.51 -1.76 -9.32
N SER A 173 -3.51 -2.62 -9.15
CA SER A 173 -2.66 -2.67 -7.96
C SER A 173 -1.21 -2.69 -8.39
N TYR A 174 -0.35 -2.02 -7.63
CA TYR A 174 1.06 -1.88 -7.95
C TYR A 174 1.88 -2.55 -6.87
N VAL A 175 2.80 -3.40 -7.29
CA VAL A 175 3.88 -3.88 -6.44
C VAL A 175 5.11 -3.02 -6.72
N VAL A 176 5.70 -2.45 -5.67
CA VAL A 176 6.96 -1.71 -5.76
C VAL A 176 8.01 -2.50 -5.00
N PHE A 177 9.11 -2.86 -5.68
CA PHE A 177 10.12 -3.71 -5.06
C PHE A 177 11.01 -2.95 -4.07
N GLY A 178 11.25 -3.60 -2.93
CA GLY A 178 12.27 -3.25 -1.97
C GLY A 178 13.67 -3.29 -2.60
N ARG A 179 14.63 -2.58 -2.01
CA ARG A 179 16.04 -2.66 -2.46
C ARG A 179 17.05 -2.20 -1.41
N ASN A 180 18.17 -2.91 -1.37
CA ASN A 180 19.30 -2.61 -0.46
C ASN A 180 20.31 -1.62 -1.06
N THR A 181 20.05 -1.12 -2.27
CA THR A 181 20.89 -0.12 -2.93
C THR A 181 20.48 1.32 -2.60
N GLY A 182 19.45 1.49 -1.77
CA GLY A 182 18.82 2.77 -1.46
C GLY A 182 17.83 3.22 -2.54
N PHE A 183 16.98 4.15 -2.15
CA PHE A 183 15.97 4.77 -3.01
C PHE A 183 16.37 6.21 -3.38
N GLY A 184 15.77 6.73 -4.46
CA GLY A 184 15.68 8.17 -4.67
C GLY A 184 14.54 8.76 -3.84
N ALA A 185 14.29 10.06 -3.98
CA ALA A 185 13.19 10.72 -3.28
C ALA A 185 11.79 10.27 -3.74
N ALA A 186 11.68 9.76 -4.98
CA ALA A 186 10.42 9.38 -5.59
C ALA A 186 10.51 8.08 -6.39
N VAL A 187 9.43 7.31 -6.35
CA VAL A 187 9.10 6.21 -7.26
C VAL A 187 7.85 6.62 -8.03
N GLU A 188 7.88 6.52 -9.36
CA GLU A 188 6.74 6.86 -10.22
C GLU A 188 6.01 5.57 -10.62
N LEU A 189 4.72 5.43 -10.29
CA LEU A 189 3.96 4.24 -10.68
C LEU A 189 3.84 4.09 -12.20
N ALA A 190 3.86 5.21 -12.93
CA ALA A 190 3.93 5.19 -14.40
C ALA A 190 5.19 4.49 -14.93
N ASP A 191 6.33 4.57 -14.22
CA ASP A 191 7.56 3.87 -14.61
C ASP A 191 7.46 2.36 -14.32
N ILE A 192 6.72 1.97 -13.27
CA ILE A 192 6.41 0.56 -12.97
C ILE A 192 5.48 -0.03 -14.04
N GLU A 193 4.39 0.67 -14.35
CA GLU A 193 3.41 0.28 -15.37
C GLU A 193 4.05 0.07 -16.75
N ASN A 194 4.91 1.02 -17.16
CA ASN A 194 5.61 0.98 -18.45
C ASN A 194 6.93 0.19 -18.40
N GLY A 195 7.26 -0.37 -17.23
CA GLY A 195 8.51 -1.04 -16.95
C GLY A 195 8.57 -2.48 -17.47
N ALA A 196 9.66 -3.16 -17.11
CA ALA A 196 9.91 -4.55 -17.50
C ALA A 196 9.94 -5.51 -16.29
N GLY A 197 9.32 -5.13 -15.17
CA GLY A 197 9.29 -5.97 -13.96
C GLY A 197 10.56 -5.90 -13.10
N THR A 198 11.40 -4.86 -13.25
CA THR A 198 12.69 -4.74 -12.53
C THR A 198 12.60 -4.00 -11.21
N ASP A 199 11.68 -3.05 -11.11
CA ASP A 199 11.49 -2.18 -9.94
C ASP A 199 10.13 -2.44 -9.26
N GLY A 200 9.37 -3.40 -9.78
CA GLY A 200 7.99 -3.67 -9.44
C GLY A 200 7.19 -4.09 -10.67
N PHE A 201 5.89 -4.31 -10.50
CA PHE A 201 4.95 -4.64 -11.57
C PHE A 201 3.53 -4.15 -11.24
N VAL A 202 2.71 -3.98 -12.28
CA VAL A 202 1.28 -3.63 -12.15
C VAL A 202 0.41 -4.89 -12.29
N ILE A 203 -0.71 -4.92 -11.57
CA ILE A 203 -1.72 -5.98 -11.60
C ILE A 203 -3.04 -5.38 -12.08
N ASN A 204 -3.44 -5.74 -13.29
CA ASN A 204 -4.55 -5.13 -14.00
C ASN A 204 -5.88 -5.85 -13.73
N GLY A 205 -6.90 -5.07 -13.38
CA GLY A 205 -8.27 -5.53 -13.25
C GLY A 205 -8.89 -6.02 -14.56
N ILE A 206 -9.93 -6.84 -14.47
CA ILE A 206 -10.44 -7.60 -15.62
C ILE A 206 -11.45 -6.80 -16.43
N ASN A 207 -12.62 -6.49 -15.85
CA ASN A 207 -13.70 -5.81 -16.55
C ASN A 207 -13.86 -4.39 -16.05
N SER A 208 -14.44 -3.54 -16.90
CA SER A 208 -14.80 -2.18 -16.49
C SER A 208 -15.71 -2.21 -15.27
N TYR A 209 -15.41 -1.33 -14.31
CA TYR A 209 -16.11 -1.19 -13.03
C TYR A 209 -15.95 -2.37 -12.05
N ASP A 210 -14.96 -3.25 -12.22
CA ASP A 210 -14.69 -4.29 -11.23
C ASP A 210 -14.06 -3.71 -9.93
N LEU A 211 -13.44 -2.53 -10.02
CA LEU A 211 -12.77 -1.82 -8.91
C LEU A 211 -11.66 -2.64 -8.23
N SER A 212 -10.85 -3.35 -9.01
CA SER A 212 -9.68 -4.08 -8.50
C SER A 212 -8.71 -3.14 -7.79
N GLY A 213 -8.12 -3.55 -6.67
CA GLY A 213 -7.22 -2.71 -5.88
C GLY A 213 -7.92 -1.75 -4.92
N ILE A 214 -9.25 -1.87 -4.74
CA ILE A 214 -9.97 -1.16 -3.67
C ILE A 214 -9.49 -1.57 -2.28
N ALA A 215 -9.06 -2.82 -2.14
CA ALA A 215 -8.42 -3.35 -0.96
C ALA A 215 -7.26 -4.25 -1.39
N VAL A 216 -6.13 -4.10 -0.72
CA VAL A 216 -4.91 -4.87 -0.96
C VAL A 216 -4.29 -5.28 0.38
N SER A 217 -3.64 -6.45 0.43
CA SER A 217 -2.94 -6.94 1.63
C SER A 217 -1.85 -7.93 1.25
N ASP A 218 -0.79 -7.99 2.07
CA ASP A 218 0.05 -9.18 2.17
C ASP A 218 -0.83 -10.36 2.59
N ALA A 219 -0.71 -11.46 1.85
CA ALA A 219 -1.45 -12.70 2.09
C ALA A 219 -0.62 -13.75 2.84
N GLY A 220 0.67 -13.48 3.05
CA GLY A 220 1.67 -14.45 3.50
C GLY A 220 2.01 -15.47 2.42
N ASP A 221 2.77 -16.50 2.78
CA ASP A 221 3.07 -17.65 1.90
C ASP A 221 1.90 -18.65 1.93
N ILE A 222 0.92 -18.44 1.05
CA ILE A 222 -0.29 -19.28 0.98
C ILE A 222 0.00 -20.62 0.33
N ASN A 223 0.95 -20.65 -0.62
CA ASN A 223 1.23 -21.85 -1.41
C ASN A 223 2.35 -22.74 -0.81
N GLY A 224 3.08 -22.25 0.19
CA GLY A 224 4.12 -22.95 0.93
C GLY A 224 5.48 -23.00 0.20
N ASP A 225 5.77 -22.06 -0.70
CA ASP A 225 7.02 -22.01 -1.46
C ASP A 225 8.10 -21.12 -0.82
N GLY A 226 7.75 -20.43 0.27
CA GLY A 226 8.61 -19.54 1.03
C GLY A 226 8.68 -18.11 0.50
N ILE A 227 7.81 -17.72 -0.43
CA ILE A 227 7.71 -16.38 -1.02
C ILE A 227 6.38 -15.75 -0.59
N GLY A 228 6.36 -14.42 -0.39
CA GLY A 228 5.12 -13.71 -0.05
C GLY A 228 4.11 -13.75 -1.20
N ASP A 229 2.83 -13.95 -0.88
CA ASP A 229 1.71 -13.87 -1.82
C ASP A 229 0.86 -12.62 -1.54
N LEU A 230 0.09 -12.19 -2.54
CA LEU A 230 -0.68 -10.97 -2.51
C LEU A 230 -2.18 -11.26 -2.48
N ALA A 231 -2.94 -10.49 -1.71
CA ALA A 231 -4.40 -10.50 -1.74
C ALA A 231 -4.94 -9.18 -2.31
N ILE A 232 -5.85 -9.28 -3.27
CA ILE A 232 -6.41 -8.13 -4.00
C ILE A 232 -7.93 -8.25 -4.08
N GLY A 233 -8.62 -7.17 -3.77
CA GLY A 233 -10.08 -7.09 -3.84
C GLY A 233 -10.57 -6.39 -5.10
N ALA A 234 -11.62 -6.93 -5.73
CA ALA A 234 -12.38 -6.31 -6.81
C ALA A 234 -13.88 -6.37 -6.45
N SER A 235 -14.32 -5.40 -5.65
CA SER A 235 -15.61 -5.50 -4.94
C SER A 235 -16.82 -5.45 -5.86
N GLU A 236 -16.71 -4.85 -7.05
CA GLU A 236 -17.85 -4.73 -7.98
C GLU A 236 -17.81 -5.75 -9.12
N ALA A 237 -16.82 -6.64 -9.11
CA ALA A 237 -16.73 -7.73 -10.06
C ALA A 237 -17.99 -8.62 -10.05
N SER A 238 -18.32 -9.18 -11.21
CA SER A 238 -19.58 -9.88 -11.43
C SER A 238 -19.39 -11.35 -11.81
N PRO A 239 -18.75 -12.17 -10.95
CA PRO A 239 -18.44 -13.56 -11.25
C PRO A 239 -19.70 -14.39 -11.49
N ASN A 240 -19.59 -15.39 -12.36
CA ASN A 240 -20.68 -16.33 -12.66
C ASN A 240 -22.01 -15.67 -13.08
N GLY A 241 -21.95 -14.45 -13.62
CA GLY A 241 -23.13 -13.68 -14.02
C GLY A 241 -23.95 -13.11 -12.85
N GLN A 242 -23.36 -13.01 -11.65
CA GLN A 242 -23.96 -12.37 -10.47
C GLN A 242 -23.46 -10.92 -10.36
N PRO A 243 -24.29 -9.91 -10.68
CA PRO A 243 -23.86 -8.52 -10.65
C PRO A 243 -23.36 -8.09 -9.27
N GLY A 244 -22.15 -7.54 -9.20
CA GLY A 244 -21.57 -7.01 -7.97
C GLY A 244 -21.44 -8.03 -6.84
N ALA A 245 -21.35 -9.33 -7.14
CA ALA A 245 -21.04 -10.31 -6.11
C ALA A 245 -19.62 -10.08 -5.53
N GLY A 246 -18.73 -9.49 -6.33
CA GLY A 246 -17.36 -9.17 -5.97
C GLY A 246 -16.44 -10.39 -6.05
N GLN A 247 -15.13 -10.14 -6.13
CA GLN A 247 -14.09 -11.16 -6.15
C GLN A 247 -12.91 -10.75 -5.27
N GLY A 248 -12.32 -11.72 -4.59
CA GLY A 248 -10.96 -11.63 -4.06
C GLY A 248 -10.01 -12.45 -4.92
N TYR A 249 -8.80 -11.97 -5.10
CA TYR A 249 -7.73 -12.63 -5.84
C TYR A 249 -6.56 -12.87 -4.90
N VAL A 250 -5.93 -14.03 -5.03
CA VAL A 250 -4.60 -14.28 -4.51
C VAL A 250 -3.66 -14.40 -5.70
N VAL A 251 -2.59 -13.63 -5.71
CA VAL A 251 -1.54 -13.66 -6.74
C VAL A 251 -0.25 -14.12 -6.08
N PHE A 252 0.35 -15.19 -6.62
CA PHE A 252 1.52 -15.79 -5.99
C PHE A 252 2.81 -15.04 -6.29
N GLY A 253 3.64 -14.95 -5.26
CA GLY A 253 5.03 -14.55 -5.38
C GLY A 253 5.82 -15.53 -6.24
N ARG A 254 6.97 -15.11 -6.79
CA ARG A 254 7.85 -16.03 -7.51
C ARG A 254 9.30 -15.60 -7.53
N ASN A 255 10.17 -16.60 -7.50
CA ASN A 255 11.57 -16.44 -7.85
C ASN A 255 11.74 -16.28 -9.38
N GLY A 256 12.70 -15.46 -9.79
CA GLY A 256 13.10 -15.35 -11.20
C GLY A 256 12.51 -14.17 -11.97
N GLY A 257 11.93 -13.21 -11.25
CA GLY A 257 11.44 -11.95 -11.80
C GLY A 257 10.00 -12.01 -12.31
N PHE A 258 9.40 -10.84 -12.45
CA PHE A 258 8.03 -10.66 -12.91
C PHE A 258 8.00 -10.05 -14.31
N PRO A 259 6.91 -10.24 -15.08
CA PRO A 259 6.60 -9.33 -16.18
C PRO A 259 6.33 -7.91 -15.64
N GLY A 260 6.36 -6.90 -16.52
CA GLY A 260 5.96 -5.54 -16.13
C GLY A 260 4.49 -5.44 -15.70
N SER A 261 3.62 -6.32 -16.24
CA SER A 261 2.22 -6.41 -15.86
C SER A 261 1.74 -7.85 -15.69
N ILE A 262 0.83 -8.05 -14.75
CA ILE A 262 0.03 -9.27 -14.56
C ILE A 262 -1.44 -8.92 -14.84
N GLU A 263 -2.12 -9.70 -15.67
CA GLU A 263 -3.56 -9.57 -15.84
C GLU A 263 -4.27 -10.50 -14.86
N LEU A 264 -5.22 -10.00 -14.05
CA LEU A 264 -6.04 -10.88 -13.21
C LEU A 264 -6.85 -11.89 -14.04
N SER A 265 -7.09 -11.59 -15.32
CA SER A 265 -7.71 -12.55 -16.25
C SER A 265 -6.85 -13.77 -16.54
N ASP A 266 -5.52 -13.66 -16.44
CA ASP A 266 -4.61 -14.81 -16.57
C ASP A 266 -4.67 -15.69 -15.33
N ILE A 267 -4.89 -15.11 -14.14
CA ILE A 267 -5.17 -15.86 -12.90
C ILE A 267 -6.50 -16.62 -13.03
N GLU A 268 -7.54 -15.98 -13.60
CA GLU A 268 -8.85 -16.63 -13.82
C GLU A 268 -8.80 -17.78 -14.83
N ALA A 269 -8.00 -17.62 -15.88
CA ALA A 269 -7.85 -18.63 -16.92
C ALA A 269 -6.78 -19.70 -16.62
N GLY A 270 -5.95 -19.47 -15.60
CA GLY A 270 -4.79 -20.27 -15.25
C GLY A 270 -5.12 -21.66 -14.68
N ASP A 271 -4.07 -22.46 -14.49
CA ASP A 271 -4.17 -23.80 -13.87
C ASP A 271 -3.95 -23.78 -12.35
N GLY A 272 -3.80 -22.59 -11.76
CA GLY A 272 -3.53 -22.36 -10.35
C GLY A 272 -2.06 -22.17 -10.01
N SER A 273 -1.14 -22.14 -10.98
CA SER A 273 0.29 -21.92 -10.72
C SER A 273 0.65 -20.49 -10.30
N ASP A 274 -0.18 -19.51 -10.67
CA ASP A 274 0.11 -18.07 -10.46
C ASP A 274 -0.81 -17.43 -9.42
N GLY A 275 -1.77 -18.18 -8.88
CA GLY A 275 -2.76 -17.67 -7.94
C GLY A 275 -4.12 -18.35 -8.05
N PHE A 276 -5.12 -17.80 -7.35
CA PHE A 276 -6.51 -18.25 -7.41
C PHE A 276 -7.50 -17.13 -7.09
N ILE A 277 -8.79 -17.37 -7.38
CA ILE A 277 -9.89 -16.43 -7.14
C ILE A 277 -10.88 -16.99 -6.12
N VAL A 278 -11.36 -16.10 -5.27
CA VAL A 278 -12.46 -16.31 -4.33
C VAL A 278 -13.66 -15.49 -4.81
N ASN A 279 -14.68 -16.17 -5.35
CA ASN A 279 -15.88 -15.51 -5.86
C ASN A 279 -16.86 -15.19 -4.72
N GLY A 280 -17.45 -14.00 -4.79
CA GLY A 280 -18.64 -13.66 -4.02
C GLY A 280 -19.83 -14.57 -4.37
N VAL A 281 -20.79 -14.62 -3.44
CA VAL A 281 -21.88 -15.61 -3.48
C VAL A 281 -23.13 -15.02 -4.12
N ASP A 282 -23.70 -13.98 -3.51
CA ASP A 282 -24.93 -13.35 -3.96
C ASP A 282 -24.65 -12.01 -4.66
N SER A 283 -25.56 -11.61 -5.54
CA SER A 283 -25.46 -10.31 -6.22
C SER A 283 -25.42 -9.17 -5.18
N PHE A 284 -24.55 -8.19 -5.40
CA PHE A 284 -24.34 -7.02 -4.54
C PHE A 284 -23.80 -7.31 -3.13
N ASP A 285 -23.20 -8.48 -2.91
CA ASP A 285 -22.47 -8.79 -1.67
C ASP A 285 -21.15 -8.03 -1.56
N TRP A 286 -20.58 -7.63 -2.69
CA TRP A 286 -19.30 -6.92 -2.78
C TRP A 286 -18.14 -7.63 -2.09
N ALA A 287 -18.01 -8.94 -2.27
CA ALA A 287 -16.85 -9.69 -1.80
C ALA A 287 -15.54 -9.08 -2.34
N GLY A 288 -14.48 -9.08 -1.53
CA GLY A 288 -13.25 -8.37 -1.86
C GLY A 288 -13.27 -6.87 -1.54
N PHE A 289 -14.35 -6.31 -0.98
CA PHE A 289 -14.33 -4.94 -0.44
C PHE A 289 -13.27 -4.73 0.66
N SER A 290 -12.89 -5.81 1.34
CA SER A 290 -11.73 -5.86 2.22
C SER A 290 -11.08 -7.23 2.09
N VAL A 291 -9.75 -7.25 2.08
CA VAL A 291 -8.91 -8.46 2.06
C VAL A 291 -7.82 -8.30 3.13
N SER A 292 -7.39 -9.41 3.72
CA SER A 292 -6.33 -9.42 4.72
C SER A 292 -5.73 -10.83 4.83
N GLY A 293 -4.40 -10.92 4.92
CA GLY A 293 -3.71 -12.13 5.32
C GLY A 293 -4.06 -12.50 6.77
N ALA A 294 -4.36 -13.76 7.02
CA ALA A 294 -4.71 -14.25 8.36
C ALA A 294 -3.58 -15.02 9.06
N GLY A 295 -2.47 -15.28 8.36
CA GLY A 295 -1.42 -16.20 8.79
C GLY A 295 -1.96 -17.62 9.03
N ASP A 296 -1.22 -18.41 9.83
CA ASP A 296 -1.65 -19.74 10.29
C ASP A 296 -2.67 -19.61 11.43
N VAL A 297 -3.96 -19.90 11.16
CA VAL A 297 -5.08 -19.80 12.11
C VAL A 297 -5.39 -21.13 12.81
#